data_AF-A0A0W8EN17-F1
#
_entry.id   AF-A0A0W8EN17-F1
#
_cell.length_a   1.000
_cell.length_b   1.000
_cell.length_c   1.000
_cell.angle_alpha   90.00
_cell.angle_beta   90.00
_cell.angle_gamma   90.00
#
_symmetry.space_group_name_H-M   'P 1'
#
loop_
_entity.id
_entity.type
_entity.pdbx_description
1 polymer ?
#
loop_
_entity_poly.entity_id
_entity_poly.type
_entity_poly.pdbx_seq_one_letter_code
_entity_poly.pdbx_strand_id
1 'polypeptide(L)' 'MGEAAARCLLAELAGPWDVDAHLSDQLLISLARYGGRYSAAACTLHARTLCGLLGQFGFPVNVSHGDEVTFSA' A
#
# COMPACT_ATOMS: atom_id res chain seq x y z
N MET A 1 -11.88 23.18 0.21
CA MET A 1 -10.94 22.33 0.99
C MET A 1 -11.64 21.10 1.56
N GLY A 2 -12.70 21.25 2.38
CA GLY A 2 -13.41 20.09 2.97
C GLY A 2 -14.09 19.16 1.96
N GLU A 3 -14.79 19.69 0.97
CA GLU A 3 -15.50 18.89 -0.04
C GLU A 3 -14.56 17.99 -0.86
N ALA A 4 -13.37 18.48 -1.21
CA ALA A 4 -12.38 17.69 -1.93
C ALA A 4 -11.87 16.52 -1.09
N ALA A 5 -11.56 16.76 0.20
CA ALA A 5 -11.14 15.71 1.11
C ALA A 5 -12.25 14.65 1.31
N ALA A 6 -13.50 15.09 1.46
CA ALA A 6 -14.64 14.18 1.56
C ALA A 6 -14.82 13.32 0.30
N ARG A 7 -14.67 13.91 -0.90
CA ARG A 7 -14.73 13.16 -2.16
C ARG A 7 -13.59 12.14 -2.28
N CYS A 8 -12.37 12.51 -1.93
CA CYS A 8 -11.23 11.58 -1.93
C CYS A 8 -11.49 10.40 -0.99
N LEU A 9 -11.95 10.66 0.23
CA LEU A 9 -12.28 9.61 1.19
C LEU A 9 -13.39 8.69 0.68
N LEU A 10 -14.46 9.24 0.10
CA LEU A 10 -15.54 8.43 -0.47
C LEU A 10 -15.07 7.57 -1.65
N ALA A 11 -14.15 8.07 -2.48
CA ALA A 11 -13.56 7.28 -3.55
C ALA A 11 -12.71 6.13 -3.02
N GLU A 12 -11.93 6.36 -1.96
CA GLU A 12 -11.15 5.31 -1.27
C GLU A 12 -12.06 4.24 -0.65
N LEU A 13 -13.12 4.65 0.04
CA LEU A 13 -14.08 3.73 0.67
C LEU A 13 -14.90 2.90 -0.32
N ALA A 14 -15.02 3.34 -1.57
CA ALA A 14 -15.77 2.63 -2.60
C ALA A 14 -14.93 1.55 -3.32
N GLY A 15 -13.61 1.53 -3.10
CA GLY A 15 -12.70 0.58 -3.72
C GLY A 15 -12.73 -0.82 -3.09
N PRO A 16 -12.36 -1.87 -3.82
CA PRO A 16 -12.27 -3.24 -3.30
C PRO A 16 -11.00 -3.52 -2.46
N TRP A 17 -10.21 -2.49 -2.13
CA TRP A 17 -8.91 -2.64 -1.46
C TRP A 17 -9.00 -2.54 0.06
N ASP A 18 -8.02 -3.15 0.76
CA ASP A 18 -7.99 -3.17 2.22
C ASP A 18 -7.65 -1.80 2.83
N VAL A 19 -6.74 -1.05 2.21
CA VAL A 19 -6.22 0.22 2.76
C VAL A 19 -6.01 1.29 1.70
N ASP A 20 -6.09 2.56 2.09
CA ASP A 20 -5.74 3.66 1.21
C ASP A 20 -4.23 3.68 0.88
N ALA A 21 -3.85 4.45 -0.14
CA ALA A 21 -2.48 4.55 -0.61
C ALA A 21 -1.49 5.07 0.46
N HIS A 22 -1.94 5.88 1.41
CA HIS A 22 -1.07 6.45 2.45
C HIS A 22 -0.84 5.47 3.60
N LEU A 23 -1.88 4.77 4.05
CA LEU A 23 -1.75 3.71 5.04
C LEU A 23 -0.94 2.54 4.49
N SER A 24 -1.08 2.22 3.20
CA SER A 24 -0.23 1.24 2.52
C SER A 24 1.26 1.52 2.74
N ASP A 25 1.72 2.74 2.49
CA ASP A 25 3.14 3.11 2.69
C ASP A 25 3.62 2.84 4.12
N GLN A 26 2.76 3.10 5.11
CA GLN A 26 3.07 2.95 6.54
C GLN A 26 3.13 1.48 6.99
N LEU A 27 2.32 0.61 6.38
CA LEU A 27 2.22 -0.80 6.76
C LEU A 27 3.38 -1.66 6.24
N LEU A 28 4.15 -1.19 5.25
CA LEU A 28 5.21 -1.98 4.60
C LEU A 28 6.27 -2.52 5.57
N ILE A 29 6.64 -1.77 6.61
CA ILE A 29 7.61 -2.24 7.61
C ILE A 29 7.03 -3.39 8.43
N SER A 30 5.78 -3.25 8.86
CA SER A 30 5.08 -4.27 9.64
C SER A 30 4.85 -5.53 8.80
N LEU A 31 4.40 -5.37 7.56
CA LEU A 31 4.24 -6.46 6.59
C LEU A 31 5.56 -7.21 6.41
N ALA A 32 6.64 -6.49 6.08
CA ALA A 32 7.95 -7.06 5.86
C ALA A 32 8.52 -7.81 7.07
N ARG A 33 8.15 -7.41 8.30
CA ARG A 33 8.64 -8.02 9.54
C ARG A 33 7.80 -9.21 10.02
N TYR A 34 6.48 -9.14 9.85
CA TYR A 34 5.54 -10.09 10.46
C TYR A 34 4.79 -10.95 9.43
N GLY A 35 4.98 -10.69 8.14
CA GLY A 35 4.33 -11.39 7.03
C GLY A 35 2.88 -10.97 6.82
N GLY A 36 2.27 -11.52 5.77
CA GLY A 36 0.85 -11.35 5.46
C GLY A 36 0.62 -10.81 4.06
N ARG A 37 -0.59 -10.26 3.84
CA ARG A 37 -1.00 -9.69 2.56
C ARG A 37 -2.05 -8.62 2.78
N TYR A 38 -1.96 -7.53 2.04
CA TYR A 38 -3.04 -6.55 1.91
C TYR A 38 -3.05 -5.94 0.51
N SER A 39 -4.16 -5.30 0.15
CA SER A 39 -4.28 -4.52 -1.09
C SER A 39 -4.50 -3.04 -0.86
N ALA A 40 -4.15 -2.24 -1.87
CA ALA A 40 -4.31 -0.79 -1.88
C ALA A 40 -4.71 -0.27 -3.27
N ALA A 41 -5.31 0.92 -3.30
CA ALA A 41 -5.71 1.61 -4.53
C ALA A 41 -4.57 1.83 -5.53
N ALA A 42 -3.36 2.08 -5.02
CA ALA A 42 -2.21 2.42 -5.85
C ALA A 42 -0.88 2.06 -5.18
N CYS A 43 0.14 1.82 -6.01
CA CYS A 43 1.52 1.69 -5.59
C CYS A 43 2.19 3.06 -5.68
N THR A 44 2.35 3.73 -4.55
CA THR A 44 2.95 5.06 -4.53
C THR A 44 4.46 4.99 -4.83
N LEU A 45 5.07 6.13 -5.15
CA LEU A 45 6.54 6.22 -5.25
C LEU A 45 7.22 5.87 -3.92
N HIS A 46 6.60 6.23 -2.79
CA HIS A 46 7.12 5.91 -1.45
C HIS A 46 7.07 4.41 -1.21
N ALA A 47 5.95 3.74 -1.50
CA ALA A 47 5.85 2.28 -1.42
C ALA A 47 6.92 1.58 -2.25
N ARG A 48 7.10 1.98 -3.52
CA ARG A 48 8.13 1.41 -4.41
C ARG A 48 9.54 1.58 -3.86
N THR A 49 9.85 2.77 -3.34
CA THR A 49 11.16 3.07 -2.77
C THR A 49 11.41 2.25 -1.51
N LEU A 50 10.40 2.13 -0.65
CA LEU A 50 10.49 1.40 0.61
C LEU A 50 10.59 -0.11 0.37
N CYS A 51 9.87 -0.69 -0.58
CA CYS A 51 10.02 -2.11 -0.96
C CYS A 51 11.45 -2.40 -1.44
N GLY A 52 12.02 -1.51 -2.26
CA GLY A 52 13.41 -1.62 -2.71
C GLY A 52 14.41 -1.54 -1.56
N LEU A 53 14.20 -0.60 -0.63
CA LEU A 53 15.03 -0.46 0.57
C LEU A 53 14.94 -1.70 1.45
N LEU A 54 13.74 -2.17 1.79
CA LEU A 54 13.51 -3.35 2.63
C LEU A 54 14.16 -4.60 2.02
N GLY A 55 14.11 -4.76 0.69
CA GLY A 55 14.83 -5.82 -0.03
C GLY A 55 16.35 -5.78 0.20
N GLN A 56 16.97 -4.59 0.25
CA GLN A 56 18.41 -4.44 0.56
C GLN A 56 18.74 -4.85 2.00
N PHE A 57 17.78 -4.78 2.92
CA PHE A 57 17.93 -5.21 4.32
C PHE A 57 17.49 -6.67 4.57
N GLY A 58 17.18 -7.44 3.52
CA GLY A 58 16.78 -8.85 3.65
C GLY A 58 15.31 -9.06 4.03
N PHE A 59 14.46 -8.05 3.84
CA PHE A 59 13.02 -8.12 4.08
C PHE A 59 12.26 -7.89 2.75
N PRO A 60 12.21 -8.88 1.84
CA PRO A 60 11.54 -8.70 0.57
C PRO A 60 10.04 -8.53 0.75
N VAL A 61 9.46 -7.55 0.04
CA VAL A 61 8.02 -7.40 -0.12
C VAL A 61 7.70 -7.55 -1.60
N ASN A 62 6.82 -8.50 -1.92
CA ASN A 62 6.32 -8.71 -3.26
C ASN A 62 5.21 -7.71 -3.56
N VAL A 63 5.25 -7.14 -4.76
CA VAL A 63 4.23 -6.21 -5.25
C VAL A 63 3.64 -6.79 -6.54
N SER A 64 2.33 -6.99 -6.58
CA SER A 64 1.62 -7.41 -7.80
C SER A 64 0.64 -6.33 -8.25
N HIS A 65 0.64 -6.06 -9.55
CA HIS A 65 -0.26 -5.10 -10.19
C HIS A 65 -1.35 -5.86 -10.95
N GLY A 66 -2.60 -5.76 -10.48
CA GLY A 66 -3.80 -6.26 -11.16
C GLY A 66 -4.88 -5.18 -11.16
N ASP A 67 -6.14 -5.56 -10.92
CA ASP A 67 -7.24 -4.61 -10.69
C ASP A 67 -7.02 -3.75 -9.43
N GLU A 68 -6.20 -4.24 -8.51
CA GLU A 68 -5.67 -3.56 -7.33
C GLU A 68 -4.16 -3.80 -7.21
N VAL A 69 -3.50 -3.03 -6.34
CA VAL A 69 -2.11 -3.28 -5.96
C VAL A 69 -2.10 -4.15 -4.71
N THR A 70 -1.47 -5.32 -4.77
CA THR A 70 -1.27 -6.18 -3.60
C THR A 70 0.19 -6.11 -3.14
N PHE A 71 0.37 -6.04 -1.81
CA PHE A 71 1.65 -6.22 -1.13
C PHE A 71 1.64 -7.52 -0.31
N SER A 72 2.71 -8.31 -0.36
CA SER A 72 2.88 -9.51 0.47
C SER A 72 4.32 -9.78 0.88
N ALA A 73 4.51 -10.39 2.05
CA ALA A 73 5.80 -10.79 2.61
C ALA A 73 5.71 -12.18 3.25
#